data_AF-A0AAU4HTC4-F1
#
_entry.id   AF-A0AAU4HTC4-F1
#
_cell.length_a   1.000
_cell.length_b   1.000
_cell.length_c   1.000
_cell.angle_alpha   90.00
_cell.angle_beta   90.00
_cell.angle_gamma   90.00
#
_symmetry.space_group_name_H-M   'P 1'
#
loop_
_entity.id
_entity.type
_entity.pdbx_description
1 polymer ?
#
loop_
_entity_poly.entity_id
_entity_poly.type
_entity_poly.pdbx_seq_one_letter_code
_entity_poly.pdbx_strand_id
1 'polypeptide(L)'
;MSDAEVKVPASSRGYAKGRARREQIVTTAAEVYADVGYHGASLREIAKRAGLSHVGLHYYFPSREALLAAVLERRDEEDTARLGPKEYSPTAALRHLVDLTDHNARHPGIVELYVRLAAEAIAEDHPAHQYFTDHYGTTREYVHRALRELAEQGALRDGVDPRVAAAGFVALMDGLQVQWLTSPDEVDMAGVLRSHLEQLLKEPLT
;
A
#
# COMPACT_ATOMS: atom_id res chain seq x y z
N MET A 1 35.43 -18.81 -30.35
CA MET A 1 34.26 -19.09 -29.51
C MET A 1 33.36 -17.89 -29.66
N SER A 2 32.33 -18.02 -30.50
CA SER A 2 31.46 -16.94 -30.95
C SER A 2 30.33 -16.74 -29.95
N ASP A 3 30.15 -15.50 -29.49
CA ASP A 3 28.94 -15.03 -28.83
C ASP A 3 27.73 -15.29 -29.73
N ALA A 4 26.77 -16.05 -29.21
CA ALA A 4 25.46 -16.20 -29.82
C ALA A 4 24.53 -15.14 -29.21
N GLU A 5 24.29 -14.06 -29.96
CA GLU A 5 23.22 -13.10 -29.67
C GLU A 5 21.86 -13.82 -29.64
N VAL A 6 21.27 -13.92 -28.45
CA VAL A 6 19.91 -14.45 -28.27
C VAL A 6 18.91 -13.48 -28.89
N LYS A 7 18.46 -13.78 -30.12
CA LYS A 7 17.48 -12.97 -30.85
C LYS A 7 16.08 -13.18 -30.25
N VAL A 8 15.66 -12.27 -29.38
CA VAL A 8 14.33 -12.30 -28.74
C VAL A 8 13.21 -12.17 -29.81
N PRO A 9 12.21 -13.07 -29.88
CA PRO A 9 11.17 -13.04 -30.90
C PRO A 9 10.32 -11.75 -30.86
N ALA A 10 9.86 -11.29 -32.02
CA ALA A 10 9.14 -10.01 -32.18
C ALA A 10 7.83 -9.94 -31.37
N SER A 11 7.17 -11.08 -31.14
CA SER A 11 5.98 -11.19 -30.28
C SER A 11 6.31 -10.87 -28.82
N SER A 12 7.39 -11.43 -28.27
CA SER A 12 7.86 -11.17 -26.89
C SER A 12 8.21 -9.69 -26.67
N ARG A 13 8.82 -9.04 -27.67
CA ARG A 13 9.09 -7.60 -27.64
C ARG A 13 7.82 -6.74 -27.68
N GLY A 14 6.79 -7.16 -28.40
CA GLY A 14 5.47 -6.49 -28.42
C GLY A 14 4.77 -6.58 -27.07
N TYR A 15 4.76 -7.76 -26.44
CA TYR A 15 4.22 -7.95 -25.09
C TYR A 15 4.96 -7.13 -24.04
N ALA A 16 6.30 -7.09 -24.09
CA ALA A 16 7.11 -6.29 -23.17
C ALA A 16 6.81 -4.78 -23.29
N LYS A 17 6.68 -4.25 -24.52
CA LYS A 17 6.29 -2.86 -24.76
C LYS A 17 4.87 -2.56 -24.26
N GLY A 18 3.93 -3.49 -24.45
CA GLY A 18 2.56 -3.38 -23.96
C GLY A 18 2.49 -3.30 -22.44
N ARG A 19 3.23 -4.18 -21.73
CA ARG A 19 3.32 -4.15 -20.26
C ARG A 19 3.95 -2.87 -19.75
N ALA A 20 5.08 -2.46 -20.30
CA ALA A 20 5.74 -1.20 -19.91
C ALA A 20 4.82 0.01 -20.11
N ARG A 21 4.01 0.02 -21.18
CA ARG A 21 3.03 1.08 -21.40
C ARG A 21 1.91 1.06 -20.37
N ARG A 22 1.41 -0.14 -20.03
CA ARG A 22 0.39 -0.30 -19.00
C ARG A 22 0.88 0.21 -17.65
N GLU A 23 2.09 -0.16 -17.24
CA GLU A 23 2.73 0.32 -16.00
C GLU A 23 2.90 1.83 -15.96
N GLN A 24 3.29 2.44 -17.08
CA GLN A 24 3.38 3.90 -17.17
C GLN A 24 2.01 4.56 -16.91
N ILE A 25 0.94 4.03 -17.49
CA ILE A 25 -0.41 4.57 -17.30
C ILE A 25 -0.83 4.45 -15.83
N VAL A 26 -0.60 3.30 -15.20
CA VAL A 26 -0.90 3.09 -13.78
C VAL A 26 -0.11 4.06 -12.90
N THR A 27 1.17 4.27 -13.21
CA THR A 27 2.02 5.23 -12.49
C THR A 27 1.49 6.65 -12.58
N THR A 28 1.19 7.12 -13.79
CA THR A 28 0.62 8.45 -13.97
C THR A 28 -0.77 8.59 -13.33
N ALA A 29 -1.59 7.54 -13.35
CA ALA A 29 -2.89 7.55 -12.71
C ALA A 29 -2.77 7.65 -11.18
N ALA A 30 -1.82 6.93 -10.57
CA ALA A 30 -1.54 7.01 -9.14
C ALA A 30 -1.12 8.42 -8.71
N GLU A 31 -0.25 9.08 -9.47
CA GLU A 31 0.14 10.48 -9.23
C GLU A 31 -1.08 11.42 -9.30
N VAL A 32 -1.91 11.28 -10.34
CA VAL A 32 -3.12 12.10 -10.47
C VAL A 32 -4.11 11.85 -9.33
N TYR A 33 -4.31 10.60 -8.92
CA TYR A 33 -5.20 10.26 -7.82
C TYR A 33 -4.67 10.77 -6.47
N ALA A 34 -3.34 10.80 -6.25
CA ALA A 34 -2.75 11.44 -5.09
C ALA A 34 -3.06 12.96 -5.09
N ASP A 35 -2.85 13.64 -6.21
CA ASP A 35 -3.06 15.09 -6.34
C ASP A 35 -4.53 15.52 -6.09
N VAL A 36 -5.47 14.88 -6.79
CA VAL A 36 -6.86 15.38 -6.91
C VAL A 36 -7.93 14.38 -6.50
N GLY A 37 -7.56 13.16 -6.09
CA GLY A 37 -8.50 12.12 -5.70
C GLY A 37 -9.13 11.40 -6.88
N TYR A 38 -9.94 10.37 -6.60
CA TYR A 38 -10.62 9.62 -7.66
C TYR A 38 -11.58 10.53 -8.41
N HIS A 39 -12.47 11.23 -7.70
CA HIS A 39 -13.51 12.06 -8.33
C HIS A 39 -12.96 13.23 -9.15
N GLY A 40 -11.87 13.87 -8.69
CA GLY A 40 -11.22 14.98 -9.39
C GLY A 40 -10.43 14.56 -10.64
N ALA A 41 -10.06 13.29 -10.75
CA ALA A 41 -9.29 12.77 -11.88
C ALA A 41 -10.17 12.49 -13.11
N SER A 42 -9.61 12.64 -14.31
CA SER A 42 -10.27 12.23 -15.56
C SER A 42 -9.34 11.41 -16.45
N LEU A 43 -9.88 10.42 -17.18
CA LEU A 43 -9.11 9.62 -18.14
C LEU A 43 -8.46 10.46 -19.23
N ARG A 44 -9.05 11.62 -19.57
CA ARG A 44 -8.46 12.53 -20.57
C ARG A 44 -7.20 13.20 -20.03
N GLU A 45 -7.24 13.68 -18.79
CA GLU A 45 -6.06 14.29 -18.16
C GLU A 45 -4.96 13.25 -17.93
N ILE A 46 -5.32 12.05 -17.46
CA ILE A 46 -4.36 10.94 -17.28
C ILE A 46 -3.74 10.55 -18.62
N ALA A 47 -4.54 10.42 -19.69
CA ALA A 47 -4.02 10.12 -21.02
C ALA A 47 -3.05 11.20 -21.49
N LYS A 48 -3.39 12.47 -21.31
CA LYS A 48 -2.53 13.61 -21.66
C LYS A 48 -1.21 13.57 -20.90
N ARG A 49 -1.23 13.39 -19.58
CA ARG A 49 0.00 13.29 -18.75
C ARG A 49 0.85 12.07 -19.12
N ALA A 50 0.22 10.95 -19.48
CA ALA A 50 0.91 9.74 -19.90
C ALA A 50 1.36 9.76 -21.38
N GLY A 51 1.13 10.87 -22.11
CA GLY A 51 1.54 11.03 -23.51
C GLY A 51 0.73 10.18 -24.50
N LEU A 52 -0.53 9.88 -24.17
CA LEU A 52 -1.45 9.06 -24.95
C LEU A 52 -2.66 9.87 -25.43
N SER A 53 -3.28 9.39 -26.50
CA SER A 53 -4.64 9.84 -26.85
C SER A 53 -5.66 9.20 -25.91
N HIS A 54 -6.86 9.79 -25.82
CA HIS A 54 -7.95 9.21 -25.04
C HIS A 54 -8.30 7.77 -25.49
N VAL A 55 -8.36 7.54 -26.81
CA VAL A 55 -8.56 6.21 -27.40
C VAL A 55 -7.40 5.28 -27.05
N GLY A 56 -6.16 5.79 -27.07
CA GLY A 56 -4.96 5.03 -26.72
C GLY A 56 -4.96 4.57 -25.27
N LEU A 57 -5.40 5.40 -24.32
CA LEU A 57 -5.58 4.98 -22.92
C LEU A 57 -6.72 3.98 -22.79
N HIS A 58 -7.86 4.23 -23.44
CA HIS A 58 -9.04 3.37 -23.37
C HIS A 58 -8.78 1.95 -23.88
N TYR A 59 -7.81 1.78 -24.79
CA TYR A 59 -7.33 0.46 -25.21
C TYR A 59 -6.74 -0.36 -24.05
N TYR A 60 -6.05 0.27 -23.10
CA TYR A 60 -5.47 -0.40 -21.93
C TYR A 60 -6.46 -0.47 -20.75
N PHE A 61 -7.24 0.57 -20.55
CA PHE A 61 -8.17 0.69 -19.42
C PHE A 61 -9.52 1.18 -19.92
N PRO A 62 -10.53 0.28 -20.00
CA PRO A 62 -11.83 0.63 -20.57
C PRO A 62 -12.66 1.57 -19.71
N SER A 63 -12.28 1.78 -18.44
CA SER A 63 -13.00 2.66 -17.51
C SER A 63 -12.09 3.24 -16.43
N ARG A 64 -12.59 4.23 -15.68
CA ARG A 64 -11.88 4.82 -14.54
C ARG A 64 -11.73 3.83 -13.39
N GLU A 65 -12.75 3.01 -13.19
CA GLU A 65 -12.81 1.96 -12.17
C GLU A 65 -11.77 0.88 -12.49
N ALA A 66 -11.65 0.46 -13.75
CA ALA A 66 -10.62 -0.49 -14.16
C ALA A 66 -9.20 0.06 -13.95
N LEU A 67 -8.99 1.36 -14.19
CA LEU A 67 -7.72 2.01 -13.93
C LEU A 67 -7.45 2.18 -12.43
N LEU A 68 -8.46 2.54 -11.63
CA LEU A 68 -8.36 2.64 -10.17
C LEU A 68 -8.00 1.28 -9.56
N ALA A 69 -8.70 0.22 -9.97
CA ALA A 69 -8.41 -1.13 -9.51
C ALA A 69 -6.95 -1.53 -9.77
N ALA A 70 -6.43 -1.21 -10.97
CA ALA A 70 -5.03 -1.48 -11.29
C ALA A 70 -4.02 -0.63 -10.48
N VAL A 71 -4.38 0.60 -10.12
CA VAL A 71 -3.56 1.43 -9.21
C VAL A 71 -3.50 0.83 -7.82
N LEU A 72 -4.65 0.37 -7.30
CA LEU A 72 -4.75 -0.27 -5.99
C LEU A 72 -4.04 -1.63 -5.95
N GLU A 73 -4.19 -2.43 -7.01
CA GLU A 73 -3.48 -3.71 -7.17
C GLU A 73 -1.96 -3.51 -7.16
N ARG A 74 -1.44 -2.54 -7.93
CA ARG A 74 -0.01 -2.21 -7.92
C ARG A 74 0.46 -1.80 -6.52
N ARG A 75 -0.33 -1.02 -5.78
CA ARG A 75 0.00 -0.62 -4.41
C ARG A 75 0.07 -1.82 -3.47
N ASP A 76 -0.86 -2.77 -3.59
CA ASP A 76 -0.82 -4.01 -2.82
C ASP A 76 0.34 -4.92 -3.22
N GLU A 77 0.70 -4.97 -4.51
CA GLU A 77 1.88 -5.71 -4.97
C GLU A 77 3.18 -5.10 -4.45
N GLU A 78 3.29 -3.77 -4.45
CA GLU A 78 4.44 -3.06 -3.88
C GLU A 78 4.56 -3.33 -2.38
N ASP A 79 3.46 -3.27 -1.65
CA ASP A 79 3.44 -3.63 -0.24
C ASP A 79 3.79 -5.10 -0.06
N THR A 80 3.15 -6.03 -0.77
CA THR A 80 3.35 -7.49 -0.64
C THR A 80 4.76 -7.92 -1.01
N ALA A 81 5.33 -7.37 -2.09
CA ALA A 81 6.71 -7.64 -2.48
C ALA A 81 7.69 -7.15 -1.41
N ARG A 82 7.33 -6.09 -0.68
CA ARG A 82 8.08 -5.59 0.48
C ARG A 82 7.80 -6.42 1.73
N LEU A 83 6.59 -6.95 1.90
CA LEU A 83 6.16 -7.84 3.00
C LEU A 83 6.94 -9.16 3.06
N GLY A 84 7.76 -9.52 2.07
CA GLY A 84 8.61 -10.72 2.10
C GLY A 84 7.87 -12.04 2.35
N PRO A 85 8.56 -13.17 2.64
CA PRO A 85 7.92 -14.46 2.78
C PRO A 85 6.96 -14.51 3.98
N LYS A 86 5.77 -15.09 3.80
CA LYS A 86 4.64 -15.13 4.78
C LYS A 86 4.92 -15.87 6.11
N GLU A 87 6.13 -16.38 6.32
CA GLU A 87 6.55 -17.15 7.50
C GLU A 87 7.46 -16.29 8.40
N TYR A 88 6.90 -15.22 8.96
CA TYR A 88 7.57 -14.47 10.02
C TYR A 88 7.24 -15.07 11.38
N SER A 89 8.18 -14.99 12.32
CA SER A 89 7.82 -14.99 13.73
C SER A 89 6.82 -13.85 14.00
N PRO A 90 5.97 -13.93 15.02
CA PRO A 90 5.01 -12.86 15.28
C PRO A 90 5.69 -11.52 15.60
N THR A 91 6.88 -11.52 16.22
CA THR A 91 7.69 -10.30 16.39
C THR A 91 8.18 -9.72 15.08
N ALA A 92 8.65 -10.57 14.15
CA ALA A 92 9.12 -10.11 12.85
C ALA A 92 7.95 -9.58 12.00
N ALA A 93 6.75 -10.14 12.12
CA ALA A 93 5.55 -9.61 11.45
C ALA A 93 5.22 -8.17 11.91
N LEU A 94 5.32 -7.89 13.21
CA LEU A 94 5.08 -6.54 13.74
C LEU A 94 6.19 -5.57 13.38
N ARG A 95 7.46 -5.99 13.46
CA ARG A 95 8.62 -5.21 13.00
C ARG A 95 8.48 -4.83 11.53
N HIS A 96 8.02 -5.77 10.71
CA HIS A 96 7.85 -5.55 9.29
C HIS A 96 6.91 -4.38 8.98
N LEU A 97 5.82 -4.21 9.74
CA LEU A 97 4.91 -3.06 9.57
C LEU A 97 5.56 -1.74 9.97
N VAL A 98 6.44 -1.74 10.98
CA VAL A 98 7.24 -0.57 11.35
C VAL A 98 8.22 -0.21 10.23
N ASP A 99 8.92 -1.21 9.66
CA ASP A 99 9.88 -1.01 8.58
C ASP A 99 9.19 -0.54 7.28
N LEU A 100 7.99 -1.06 7.00
CA LEU A 100 7.16 -0.57 5.90
C LEU A 100 6.78 0.90 6.10
N THR A 101 6.45 1.29 7.33
CA THR A 101 6.12 2.69 7.66
C THR A 101 7.32 3.63 7.49
N ASP A 102 8.52 3.21 7.91
CA ASP A 102 9.77 3.95 7.67
C ASP A 102 10.05 4.14 6.17
N HIS A 103 9.83 3.09 5.38
CA HIS A 103 9.99 3.17 3.94
C HIS A 103 8.96 4.11 3.29
N ASN A 104 7.72 4.08 3.77
CA ASN A 104 6.66 4.95 3.28
C ASN A 104 6.96 6.44 3.56
N ALA A 105 7.64 6.75 4.66
CA ALA A 105 8.11 8.11 4.94
C ALA A 105 9.10 8.63 3.88
N ARG A 106 9.79 7.73 3.14
CA ARG A 106 10.65 8.10 2.01
C ARG A 106 9.90 8.27 0.68
N HIS A 107 8.61 7.92 0.64
CA HIS A 107 7.78 7.95 -0.56
C HIS A 107 6.42 8.61 -0.29
N PRO A 108 6.37 9.95 -0.05
CA PRO A 108 5.15 10.65 0.36
C PRO A 108 3.94 10.42 -0.57
N GLY A 109 4.17 10.35 -1.88
CA GLY A 109 3.09 10.20 -2.86
C GLY A 109 2.27 8.91 -2.71
N ILE A 110 2.85 7.82 -2.20
CA ILE A 110 2.11 6.57 -1.93
C ILE A 110 1.20 6.74 -0.71
N VAL A 111 1.69 7.43 0.33
CA VAL A 111 0.93 7.72 1.55
C VAL A 111 -0.21 8.70 1.22
N GLU A 112 0.06 9.73 0.43
CA GLU A 112 -0.94 10.70 -0.02
C GLU A 112 -2.05 10.03 -0.84
N LEU A 113 -1.69 9.19 -1.81
CA LEU A 113 -2.64 8.38 -2.56
C LEU A 113 -3.53 7.54 -1.63
N TYR A 114 -2.92 6.81 -0.70
CA TYR A 114 -3.63 5.92 0.20
C TYR A 114 -4.60 6.70 1.11
N VAL A 115 -4.11 7.72 1.82
CA VAL A 115 -4.91 8.54 2.74
C VAL A 115 -6.10 9.17 2.02
N ARG A 116 -5.87 9.70 0.82
CA ARG A 116 -6.93 10.34 0.05
C ARG A 116 -7.99 9.36 -0.43
N LEU A 117 -7.57 8.23 -1.02
CA LEU A 117 -8.51 7.22 -1.49
C LEU A 117 -9.24 6.53 -0.32
N ALA A 118 -8.59 6.34 0.83
CA ALA A 118 -9.21 5.80 2.03
C ALA A 118 -10.35 6.70 2.52
N ALA A 119 -10.15 8.02 2.51
CA ALA A 119 -11.17 8.98 2.87
C ALA A 119 -12.35 9.00 1.89
N GLU A 120 -12.09 8.96 0.59
CA GLU A 120 -13.14 8.88 -0.44
C GLU A 120 -13.92 7.56 -0.37
N ALA A 121 -13.23 6.46 -0.06
CA ALA A 121 -13.80 5.12 0.07
C ALA A 121 -14.73 4.94 1.28
N ILE A 122 -14.91 5.95 2.14
CA ILE A 122 -15.93 5.92 3.20
C ILE A 122 -17.33 5.84 2.59
N ALA A 123 -17.55 6.45 1.42
CA ALA A 123 -18.81 6.36 0.71
C ALA A 123 -18.99 4.96 0.11
N GLU A 124 -20.11 4.30 0.41
CA GLU A 124 -20.39 2.91 -0.02
C GLU A 124 -20.45 2.74 -1.55
N ASP A 125 -20.78 3.81 -2.28
CA ASP A 125 -20.84 3.83 -3.74
C ASP A 125 -19.49 4.16 -4.41
N HIS A 126 -18.45 4.47 -3.62
CA HIS A 126 -17.11 4.70 -4.14
C HIS A 126 -16.50 3.40 -4.69
N PRO A 127 -15.89 3.39 -5.89
CA PRO A 127 -15.37 2.14 -6.49
C PRO A 127 -14.26 1.44 -5.70
N ALA A 128 -13.59 2.15 -4.78
CA ALA A 128 -12.59 1.57 -3.88
C ALA A 128 -13.14 1.11 -2.51
N HIS A 129 -14.43 1.28 -2.23
CA HIS A 129 -15.03 0.97 -0.92
C HIS A 129 -14.75 -0.48 -0.48
N GLN A 130 -15.02 -1.44 -1.36
CA GLN A 130 -14.76 -2.86 -1.08
C GLN A 130 -13.27 -3.13 -0.86
N TYR A 131 -12.40 -2.54 -1.68
CA TYR A 131 -10.95 -2.68 -1.54
C TYR A 131 -10.48 -2.24 -0.15
N PHE A 132 -10.87 -1.04 0.32
CA PHE A 132 -10.44 -0.55 1.63
C PHE A 132 -11.07 -1.36 2.77
N THR A 133 -12.31 -1.82 2.62
CA THR A 133 -12.95 -2.70 3.60
C THR A 133 -12.18 -4.00 3.79
N ASP A 134 -11.79 -4.64 2.68
CA ASP A 134 -11.02 -5.88 2.68
C ASP A 134 -9.58 -5.66 3.16
N HIS A 135 -8.95 -4.54 2.74
CA HIS A 135 -7.62 -4.15 3.16
C HIS A 135 -7.56 -3.97 4.68
N TYR A 136 -8.45 -3.15 5.25
CA TYR A 136 -8.49 -2.96 6.70
C TYR A 136 -8.82 -4.24 7.46
N GLY A 137 -9.72 -5.08 6.93
CA GLY A 137 -10.00 -6.40 7.51
C GLY A 137 -8.77 -7.30 7.55
N THR A 138 -8.08 -7.41 6.43
CA THR A 138 -6.88 -8.24 6.27
C THR A 138 -5.73 -7.74 7.15
N THR A 139 -5.47 -6.43 7.18
CA THR A 139 -4.41 -5.84 7.99
C THR A 139 -4.67 -6.00 9.49
N ARG A 140 -5.91 -5.78 9.96
CA ARG A 140 -6.28 -6.03 11.36
C ARG A 140 -6.10 -7.50 11.74
N GLU A 141 -6.51 -8.44 10.88
CA GLU A 141 -6.34 -9.86 11.17
C GLU A 141 -4.87 -10.27 11.17
N TYR A 142 -4.05 -9.71 10.26
CA TYR A 142 -2.62 -9.95 10.23
C TYR A 142 -1.93 -9.53 11.55
N VAL A 143 -2.24 -8.33 12.06
CA VAL A 143 -1.71 -7.83 13.34
C VAL A 143 -2.27 -8.62 14.51
N HIS A 144 -3.58 -8.91 14.51
CA HIS A 144 -4.24 -9.71 15.54
C HIS A 144 -3.61 -11.10 15.67
N ARG A 145 -3.34 -11.77 14.55
CA ARG A 145 -2.68 -13.08 14.54
C ARG A 145 -1.32 -13.03 15.21
N ALA A 146 -0.50 -12.03 14.87
CA ALA A 146 0.83 -11.86 15.48
C ALA A 146 0.74 -11.60 16.99
N LEU A 147 -0.15 -10.69 17.43
CA LEU A 147 -0.34 -10.39 18.85
C LEU A 147 -0.93 -11.58 19.63
N ARG A 148 -1.82 -12.36 19.02
CA ARG A 148 -2.40 -13.58 19.61
C ARG A 148 -1.32 -14.64 19.86
N GLU A 149 -0.45 -14.88 18.89
CA GLU A 149 0.66 -15.82 19.03
C GLU A 149 1.65 -15.36 20.11
N LEU A 150 1.91 -14.06 20.22
CA LEU A 150 2.72 -13.50 21.32
C LEU A 150 2.04 -13.63 22.68
N ALA A 151 0.71 -13.53 22.74
CA ALA A 151 -0.05 -13.75 23.96
C ALA A 151 0.05 -15.21 24.42
N GLU A 152 -0.07 -16.16 23.48
CA GLU A 152 0.09 -17.60 23.73
C GLU A 152 1.52 -17.94 24.22
N GLN A 153 2.52 -17.17 23.81
CA GLN A 153 3.90 -17.26 24.28
C GLN A 153 4.15 -16.52 25.62
N GLY A 154 3.13 -15.85 26.17
CA GLY A 154 3.25 -15.05 27.39
C GLY A 154 4.01 -13.74 27.22
N ALA A 155 4.28 -13.31 25.98
CA ALA A 155 5.10 -12.14 25.64
C ALA A 155 4.35 -10.81 25.68
N LEU A 156 3.00 -10.80 25.73
CA LEU A 156 2.23 -9.57 25.94
C LEU A 156 2.20 -9.19 27.43
N ARG A 157 2.13 -7.88 27.71
CA ARG A 157 1.86 -7.36 29.06
C ARG A 157 0.46 -7.73 29.55
N ASP A 158 0.28 -7.75 30.87
CA ASP A 158 -0.98 -8.11 31.50
C ASP A 158 -2.11 -7.14 31.11
N GLY A 159 -3.28 -7.69 30.82
CA GLY A 159 -4.47 -6.90 30.43
C GLY A 159 -4.52 -6.47 28.96
N VAL A 160 -3.51 -6.79 28.15
CA VAL A 160 -3.55 -6.53 26.69
C VAL A 160 -4.46 -7.57 26.01
N ASP A 161 -5.56 -7.10 25.44
CA ASP A 161 -6.39 -7.89 24.52
C ASP A 161 -5.77 -7.80 23.09
N PRO A 162 -5.35 -8.92 22.47
CA PRO A 162 -4.73 -8.91 21.15
C PRO A 162 -5.59 -8.30 20.05
N ARG A 163 -6.91 -8.47 20.11
CA ARG A 163 -7.84 -7.98 19.08
C ARG A 163 -8.04 -6.48 19.19
N VAL A 164 -8.19 -5.97 20.42
CA VAL A 164 -8.26 -4.52 20.67
C VAL A 164 -6.94 -3.85 20.32
N ALA A 165 -5.82 -4.43 20.73
CA ALA A 165 -4.49 -3.92 20.41
C ALA A 165 -4.22 -3.89 18.90
N ALA A 166 -4.66 -4.90 18.15
CA ALA A 166 -4.54 -4.91 16.69
C ALA A 166 -5.34 -3.78 16.03
N ALA A 167 -6.59 -3.57 16.45
CA ALA A 167 -7.41 -2.47 15.95
C ALA A 167 -6.78 -1.10 16.28
N GLY A 168 -6.27 -0.95 17.51
CA GLY A 168 -5.58 0.26 17.95
C GLY A 168 -4.30 0.54 17.16
N PHE A 169 -3.49 -0.49 16.89
CA PHE A 169 -2.26 -0.36 16.10
C PHE A 169 -2.55 0.13 14.68
N VAL A 170 -3.54 -0.45 13.99
CA VAL A 170 -3.92 -0.03 12.64
C VAL A 170 -4.47 1.40 12.65
N ALA A 171 -5.34 1.74 13.60
CA ALA A 171 -5.85 3.10 13.73
C ALA A 171 -4.75 4.14 14.00
N LEU A 172 -3.76 3.79 14.84
CA LEU A 172 -2.60 4.64 15.09
C LEU A 172 -1.78 4.85 13.80
N MET A 173 -1.54 3.78 13.04
CA MET A 173 -0.82 3.84 11.77
C MET A 173 -1.50 4.77 10.77
N ASP A 174 -2.82 4.64 10.56
CA ASP A 174 -3.58 5.51 9.65
C ASP A 174 -3.57 6.96 10.14
N GLY A 175 -3.78 7.20 11.44
CA GLY A 175 -3.77 8.53 12.03
C GLY A 175 -2.41 9.22 11.95
N LEU A 176 -1.32 8.46 12.03
CA LEU A 176 0.04 8.97 11.87
C LEU A 176 0.33 9.36 10.42
N GLN A 177 -0.18 8.62 9.43
CA GLN A 177 -0.03 8.98 8.01
C GLN A 177 -0.67 10.35 7.71
N VAL A 178 -1.88 10.59 8.23
CA VAL A 178 -2.57 11.88 8.08
C VAL A 178 -1.75 13.01 8.71
N GLN A 179 -1.29 12.83 9.95
CA GLN A 179 -0.51 13.87 10.65
C GLN A 179 0.85 14.12 9.99
N TRP A 180 1.55 13.06 9.57
CA TRP A 180 2.83 13.16 8.89
C TRP A 180 2.74 13.89 7.55
N LEU A 181 1.68 13.67 6.76
CA LEU A 181 1.46 14.43 5.52
C LEU A 181 1.30 15.95 5.78
N THR A 182 0.88 16.35 6.98
CA THR A 182 0.75 17.77 7.35
C THR A 182 2.00 18.36 7.99
N SER A 183 2.78 17.55 8.71
CA SER A 183 3.95 17.99 9.50
C SER A 183 5.06 16.92 9.47
N PRO A 184 5.68 16.67 8.30
CA PRO A 184 6.58 15.53 8.11
C PRO A 184 7.87 15.62 8.94
N ASP A 185 8.29 16.83 9.31
CA ASP A 185 9.47 17.08 10.14
C ASP A 185 9.20 16.90 11.65
N GLU A 186 7.92 16.84 12.07
CA GLU A 186 7.52 16.71 13.48
C GLU A 186 7.04 15.30 13.84
N VAL A 187 6.56 14.53 12.86
CA VAL A 187 5.89 13.24 13.09
C VAL A 187 6.80 12.08 12.66
N ASP A 188 7.43 11.41 13.62
CA ASP A 188 8.12 10.14 13.37
C ASP A 188 7.14 8.97 13.39
N MET A 189 6.52 8.67 12.24
CA MET A 189 5.52 7.59 12.14
C MET A 189 6.07 6.24 12.62
N ALA A 190 7.27 5.85 12.16
CA ALA A 190 7.86 4.54 12.48
C ALA A 190 8.28 4.46 13.96
N GLY A 191 8.87 5.53 14.50
CA GLY A 191 9.25 5.61 15.91
C GLY A 191 8.05 5.55 16.85
N VAL A 192 6.94 6.22 16.51
CA VAL A 192 5.70 6.15 17.30
C VAL A 192 5.10 4.75 17.27
N LEU A 193 5.01 4.10 16.10
CA LEU A 193 4.52 2.72 16.00
C LEU A 193 5.39 1.73 16.77
N ARG A 194 6.72 1.86 16.68
CA ARG A 194 7.66 1.04 17.47
C ARG A 194 7.42 1.21 18.96
N SER A 195 7.35 2.46 19.42
CA SER A 195 7.11 2.79 20.84
C SER A 195 5.78 2.24 21.33
N HIS A 196 4.74 2.28 20.49
CA HIS A 196 3.43 1.71 20.82
C HIS A 196 3.51 0.19 21.01
N LEU A 197 4.20 -0.53 20.12
CA LEU A 197 4.40 -1.98 20.28
C LEU A 197 5.22 -2.32 21.53
N GLU A 198 6.25 -1.53 21.84
CA GLU A 198 7.03 -1.68 23.06
C GLU A 198 6.21 -1.47 24.34
N GLN A 199 5.07 -0.79 24.28
CA GLN A 199 4.09 -0.67 25.38
C GLN A 199 3.14 -1.87 25.49
N LEU A 200 3.05 -2.71 24.46
CA LEU A 200 2.25 -3.94 24.48
C LEU A 200 3.06 -5.18 24.89
N LEU A 201 4.37 -5.19 24.61
CA LEU A 201 5.25 -6.36 24.78
C LEU A 201 6.06 -6.33 26.08
N LYS A 202 6.22 -7.46 26.75
CA LYS A 202 7.08 -7.59 27.95
C LYS A 202 8.56 -7.39 27.62
N GLU A 203 8.98 -7.80 26.43
CA GLU A 203 10.33 -7.61 25.89
C GLU A 203 10.29 -6.72 24.65
N PRO A 204 11.35 -5.92 24.37
CA PRO A 204 11.41 -5.06 23.20
C PRO A 204 11.39 -5.86 21.89
N LEU A 205 10.95 -5.21 20.81
CA LEU A 205 11.10 -5.71 19.45
C LEU A 205 12.59 -5.69 19.06
N THR A 206 13.35 -6.75 19.38
CA THR A 206 14.74 -6.98 18.89
C THR A 206 14.84 -7.26 17.40
#